data_AF-A0A0M9E5D6-F1
#
_entry.id   AF-A0A0M9E5D6-F1
#
_cell.length_a   1.000
_cell.length_b   1.000
_cell.length_c   1.000
_cell.angle_alpha   90.00
_cell.angle_beta   90.00
_cell.angle_gamma   90.00
#
_symmetry.space_group_name_H-M   'P 1'
#
loop_
_entity.id
_entity.type
_entity.pdbx_description
1 polymer ?
#
loop_
_entity_poly.entity_id
_entity_poly.type
_entity_poly.pdbx_seq_one_letter_code
_entity_poly.pdbx_strand_id
1 'polypeptide(L)' 'MLKNISEVMQKQGGKLIFCEGDSMLISSDYKMELPRKLLFMEDISFSVGVGTSTSLALLALKKAKGLGKKRIETFIKDFK' A
#
# COMPACT_ATOMS: atom_id res chain seq x y z
N MET A 1 -12.81 8.36 -2.35
CA MET A 1 -11.67 7.81 -3.11
C MET A 1 -10.94 6.68 -2.39
N LEU A 2 -10.31 6.91 -1.22
CA LEU A 2 -9.67 5.84 -0.43
C LEU A 2 -10.62 4.69 -0.08
N LYS A 3 -11.92 4.98 0.08
CA LYS A 3 -12.99 3.99 0.22
C LYS A 3 -12.97 2.92 -0.89
N ASN A 4 -12.81 3.32 -2.16
CA ASN A 4 -12.80 2.39 -3.30
C ASN A 4 -11.56 1.49 -3.26
N ILE A 5 -10.39 2.05 -2.91
CA ILE A 5 -9.16 1.27 -2.73
C ILE A 5 -9.34 0.29 -1.59
N SER A 6 -9.89 0.76 -0.47
CA SER A 6 -10.18 -0.07 0.70
C SER A 6 -11.11 -1.25 0.34
N GLU A 7 -12.19 -1.01 -0.39
CA GLU A 7 -13.12 -2.07 -0.83
C GLU A 7 -12.45 -3.10 -1.73
N VAL A 8 -11.62 -2.67 -2.70
CA VAL A 8 -10.87 -3.58 -3.59
C VAL A 8 -9.89 -4.44 -2.78
N MET A 9 -9.19 -3.84 -1.83
CA MET A 9 -8.23 -4.52 -0.99
C MET A 9 -8.93 -5.48 -0.01
N GLN A 10 -10.07 -5.09 0.57
CA GLN A 10 -10.88 -5.95 1.44
C GLN A 10 -11.46 -7.16 0.71
N LYS A 11 -11.86 -7.01 -0.56
CA LYS A 11 -12.28 -8.14 -1.42
C LYS A 11 -11.16 -9.15 -1.68
N GLN A 12 -9.91 -8.72 -1.59
CA GLN A 12 -8.73 -9.59 -1.62
C GLN A 12 -8.27 -9.99 -0.20
N GLY A 13 -9.11 -9.85 0.82
CA GLY A 13 -8.79 -10.20 2.21
C GLY A 13 -7.95 -9.25 3.02
N GLY A 14 -7.64 -8.08 2.47
CA GLY A 14 -6.96 -7.04 3.22
C GLY A 14 -7.85 -6.58 4.38
N LYS A 15 -7.30 -6.59 5.59
CA LYS A 15 -7.93 -5.96 6.75
C LYS A 15 -7.50 -4.50 6.83
N LEU A 16 -8.48 -3.60 6.80
CA LEU A 16 -8.25 -2.17 7.02
C LEU A 16 -7.85 -1.95 8.48
N ILE A 17 -6.61 -1.50 8.72
CA ILE A 17 -6.12 -1.18 10.07
C ILE A 17 -6.39 0.29 10.39
N PHE A 18 -6.19 1.16 9.41
CA PHE A 18 -6.34 2.60 9.58
C PHE A 18 -6.59 3.30 8.24
N CYS A 19 -7.39 4.37 8.27
CA CYS A 19 -7.63 5.25 7.13
C CYS A 19 -7.91 6.66 7.66
N GLU A 20 -6.97 7.59 7.48
CA GLU A 20 -7.10 8.98 7.91
C GLU A 20 -6.45 9.90 6.87
N GLY A 21 -7.14 11.00 6.55
CA GLY A 21 -6.68 11.96 5.56
C GLY A 21 -6.45 11.31 4.19
N ASP A 22 -5.21 11.38 3.72
CA ASP A 22 -4.75 10.85 2.43
C ASP A 22 -4.09 9.46 2.53
N SER A 23 -4.09 8.87 3.73
CA SER A 23 -3.28 7.72 4.07
C SER A 23 -4.14 6.55 4.56
N MET A 24 -3.73 5.34 4.17
CA MET A 24 -4.41 4.10 4.52
C MET A 24 -3.40 3.00 4.82
N LEU A 25 -3.68 2.18 5.84
CA LEU A 25 -2.91 1.00 6.20
C LEU A 25 -3.79 -0.24 6.11
N ILE A 26 -3.33 -1.22 5.35
CA ILE A 26 -3.99 -2.51 5.17
C ILE A 26 -3.01 -3.62 5.54
N SER A 27 -3.46 -4.59 6.32
CA SER A 27 -2.75 -5.83 6.60
C SER A 27 -3.39 -7.00 5.86
N SER A 28 -2.60 -8.02 5.53
CA SER A 28 -3.11 -9.27 4.99
C SER A 28 -2.22 -10.41 5.43
N ASP A 29 -2.82 -11.57 5.71
CA ASP A 29 -2.11 -12.80 6.06
C ASP A 29 -1.58 -13.52 4.80
N TYR A 30 -1.93 -13.04 3.62
CA TYR A 30 -1.54 -13.61 2.34
C TYR A 30 -1.14 -12.55 1.32
N LYS A 31 -0.46 -13.00 0.27
CA LYS A 31 0.01 -12.15 -0.82
C LYS A 31 -1.19 -11.53 -1.54
N MET A 32 -1.25 -10.20 -1.52
CA MET A 32 -2.25 -9.43 -2.26
C MET A 32 -1.69 -8.95 -3.59
N GLU A 33 -2.54 -8.85 -4.59
CA GLU A 33 -2.19 -8.20 -5.84
C GLU A 33 -2.57 -6.73 -5.79
N LEU A 34 -1.56 -5.87 -5.91
CA LEU A 34 -1.73 -4.42 -6.05
C LEU A 34 -1.68 -4.06 -7.53
N PRO A 35 -2.84 -3.91 -8.21
CA PRO A 35 -2.85 -3.51 -9.61
C PRO A 35 -2.15 -2.15 -9.74
N ARG A 36 -1.21 -2.03 -10.69
CA ARG A 36 -0.49 -0.76 -10.96
C ARG A 36 -1.43 0.41 -11.23
N LYS A 37 -2.65 0.15 -11.70
CA LYS A 37 -3.72 1.15 -11.86
C LYS A 37 -4.07 1.84 -10.54
N LEU A 38 -3.88 1.22 -9.37
CA LEU A 38 -4.07 1.90 -8.08
C LEU A 38 -3.08 3.03 -7.83
N LEU A 39 -1.94 3.06 -8.53
CA LEU A 39 -1.01 4.18 -8.45
C LEU A 39 -1.57 5.45 -9.11
N PHE A 40 -2.60 5.32 -9.95
CA PHE A 40 -3.21 6.39 -10.71
C PHE A 40 -4.74 6.18 -10.73
N MET A 41 -5.44 6.82 -9.80
CA MET A 41 -6.90 6.84 -9.82
C MET A 41 -7.35 8.26 -10.08
N GLU A 42 -8.02 8.46 -11.23
CA GLU A 42 -8.46 9.77 -11.68
C GLU A 42 -7.25 10.73 -11.74
N ASP A 43 -7.35 11.90 -11.12
CA ASP A 43 -6.27 12.91 -11.08
C ASP A 43 -5.32 12.75 -9.89
N ILE A 44 -5.46 11.67 -9.10
CA ILE A 44 -4.68 11.44 -7.89
C ILE A 44 -3.71 10.27 -8.08
N SER A 45 -2.49 10.46 -7.61
CA SER A 45 -1.47 9.43 -7.61
C SER A 45 -1.12 8.93 -6.21
N PHE A 46 -1.01 7.62 -6.06
CA PHE A 46 -0.65 7.00 -4.79
C PHE A 46 0.81 6.55 -4.78
N SER A 47 1.41 6.59 -3.60
CA SER A 47 2.68 5.91 -3.32
C SER A 47 2.40 4.81 -2.32
N VAL A 48 2.93 3.61 -2.56
CA VAL A 48 2.60 2.42 -1.76
C VAL A 48 3.90 1.84 -1.20
N GLY A 49 3.88 1.53 0.09
CA GLY A 49 4.94 0.79 0.76
C GLY A 49 4.40 -0.55 1.25
N VAL A 50 5.09 -1.63 0.93
CA VAL A 50 4.74 -2.98 1.38
C VAL A 50 5.87 -3.54 2.25
N GLY A 51 5.53 -4.16 3.37
CA GLY A 51 6.51 -4.82 4.22
C GLY A 51 5.87 -5.85 5.15
N THR A 52 6.69 -6.71 5.74
CA THR A 52 6.25 -7.77 6.67
C THR A 52 5.88 -7.25 8.06
N SER A 53 6.12 -5.96 8.32
CA SER A 53 5.69 -5.24 9.52
C SER A 53 5.28 -3.81 9.17
N THR A 54 4.54 -3.15 10.06
CA THR A 54 4.14 -1.74 9.87
C THR A 54 5.34 -0.81 9.70
N SER A 55 6.42 -1.05 10.44
CA SER A 55 7.65 -0.24 10.33
C SER A 55 8.34 -0.41 8.98
N LEU A 56 8.38 -1.62 8.43
CA LEU A 56 8.94 -1.89 7.10
C LEU A 56 8.05 -1.33 5.98
N ALA A 57 6.73 -1.46 6.11
CA ALA A 57 5.78 -0.86 5.18
C ALA A 57 5.92 0.67 5.14
N LEU A 58 6.08 1.31 6.31
CA LEU A 58 6.32 2.75 6.41
C LEU A 58 7.67 3.14 5.81
N LEU A 59 8.74 2.37 6.05
CA LEU A 59 10.05 2.61 5.45
C LEU A 59 9.98 2.53 3.92
N ALA A 60 9.28 1.52 3.39
CA ALA A 60 9.03 1.36 1.95
C ALA A 60 8.26 2.57 1.40
N LEU A 61 7.22 3.03 2.10
CA LEU A 61 6.44 4.20 1.70
C LEU A 61 7.30 5.48 1.65
N LYS A 62 8.17 5.69 2.65
CA LYS A 62 9.10 6.82 2.67
C LYS A 62 10.07 6.76 1.48
N LYS A 63 10.61 5.58 1.16
CA LYS A 63 11.42 5.36 -0.04
C LYS A 63 10.65 5.68 -1.32
N ALA A 64 9.41 5.19 -1.43
CA ALA A 64 8.56 5.44 -2.58
C ALA A 64 8.32 6.94 -2.81
N LYS A 65 8.06 7.69 -1.73
CA LYS A 65 7.90 9.16 -1.78
C LYS A 65 9.22 9.87 -2.12
N GLY A 66 10.35 9.42 -1.57
CA GLY A 66 11.68 9.99 -1.84
C GLY A 66 12.17 9.79 -3.28
N LEU A 67 11.79 8.70 -3.93
CA LEU A 67 12.15 8.39 -5.32
C LEU A 67 11.21 9.02 -6.37
N GLY A 68 10.44 10.05 -5.99
CA GLY A 68 9.56 10.77 -6.93
C GLY A 68 8.10 10.30 -6.95
N LYS A 69 7.66 9.54 -5.94
CA LYS A 69 6.25 9.11 -5.74
C LYS A 69 5.77 8.16 -6.86
N LYS A 70 4.45 7.91 -6.91
CA LYS A 70 3.73 7.16 -7.96
C LYS A 70 4.28 5.74 -8.22
N ARG A 71 4.67 5.07 -7.14
CA ARG A 71 5.33 3.75 -7.20
C ARG A 71 5.01 2.89 -6.00
N ILE A 72 5.30 1.61 -6.17
CA ILE A 72 5.26 0.61 -5.10
C ILE A 72 6.71 0.30 -4.74
N GLU A 73 7.05 0.42 -3.46
CA GLU A 73 8.30 -0.08 -2.91
C GLU A 73 8.00 -1.19 -1.92
N THR A 74 8.92 -2.15 -1.81
CA THR A 74 8.77 -3.33 -0.97
C THR A 74 9.99 -3.53 -0.09
N PHE A 75 9.77 -3.78 1.20
CA PHE A 75 10.76 -4.33 2.12
C PHE A 75 10.22 -5.63 2.72
N ILE A 76 10.37 -6.70 1.95
CA ILE A 76 10.03 -8.06 2.36
C ILE A 76 11.36 -8.70 2.74
N LYS A 77 11.54 -9.05 4.01
CA LYS A 77 12.65 -9.92 4.39
C LYS A 77 12.29 -11.32 3.90
N ASP A 78 13.07 -11.86 2.98
CA ASP A 78 13.05 -13.29 2.72
C ASP A 78 13.54 -13.98 3.99
N PHE A 79 12.65 -14.73 4.65
CA PHE A 79 13.09 -15.73 5.61
C PHE A 79 13.72 -16.87 4.79
N LYS A 80 15.04 -16.92 4.77
CA LYS A 80 15.78 -18.13 4.40
C LYS A 80 15.67 -19.14 5.52
#